data_AF-A0A3P9A6D5-F1
#
_entry.id   AF-A0A3P9A6D5-F1
#
_cell.length_a   1.000
_cell.length_b   1.000
_cell.length_c   1.000
_cell.angle_alpha   90.00
_cell.angle_beta   90.00
_cell.angle_gamma   90.00
#
_symmetry.space_group_name_H-M   'P 1'
#
loop_
_entity.id
_entity.type
_entity.pdbx_description
1 polymer ?
#
loop_
_entity_poly.entity_id
_entity_poly.type
_entity_poly.pdbx_seq_one_letter_code
_entity_poly.pdbx_strand_id
1 'polypeptide(L)'
;MSKNNGKKSDDKSTKKEALGFGDQKCFDDGLSEGVKNVYRLQIQDLEERLDRYKHKCDELEVQQKDLFSKYTTVEKEKKDIVRYLKRLLAQKEDDLRDMSEQLVGLQQAKDDEKNSFELQLSQLRHEFQDKKDKLTSENMVLVGKLATLEEFRVQKQELTAHLESLKEQLEEQRREHQTVIYSLERKAVLDNDRLRKEMQQHVAAVAAEFRRVSDKKMPDTVVRAFHENVSLTAQLSRLSGRSKELLEENEDLREREKRVRREREVSESLFSKMTRKVISNEKVIHQLMEKCKQLQADLEECARAQKEHRQLQKDHVSLLAETHALRQMQTSMLEQSERNCAEEDWLEDDRDVRGHLEAAGLACRQALKSDQEVPKVEDSELKTQDSAAVLGKGAAMKAFIPEEDSLYKLKTSPGPERSSGIGPLLKATTHLSPFKTGDPGLVPRPTLKYNHILSQMGPLSKSTRLQLHRKPPATKTRTSSSKPTAPGMLCSPSRTLQEVSVSPPQASPKQGGSLNPSSDEQAGL
;
A
#
# COMPACT_ATOMS: atom_id res chain seq x y z
N MET A 1 -79.19 -81.17 -14.41
CA MET A 1 -80.32 -81.92 -13.80
C MET A 1 -81.63 -81.28 -14.21
N SER A 2 -82.48 -81.98 -14.98
CA SER A 2 -83.88 -81.60 -15.24
C SER A 2 -84.60 -82.71 -16.02
N LYS A 3 -85.62 -83.34 -15.40
CA LYS A 3 -86.70 -84.14 -16.02
C LYS A 3 -86.27 -85.40 -16.83
N ASN A 4 -87.04 -86.46 -16.99
CA ASN A 4 -88.22 -86.98 -16.27
C ASN A 4 -88.36 -88.49 -16.61
N ASN A 5 -89.12 -89.24 -15.79
CA ASN A 5 -90.01 -90.39 -16.10
C ASN A 5 -89.62 -91.45 -17.17
N GLY A 6 -89.88 -92.75 -17.01
CA GLY A 6 -90.57 -93.48 -15.93
C GLY A 6 -91.68 -94.42 -16.41
N LYS A 7 -91.62 -95.69 -15.99
CA LYS A 7 -92.64 -96.77 -16.04
C LYS A 7 -92.11 -97.90 -15.11
N LYS A 8 -92.81 -98.57 -14.17
CA LYS A 8 -94.21 -99.02 -14.01
C LYS A 8 -94.65 -100.02 -15.09
N SER A 9 -95.28 -101.16 -14.77
CA SER A 9 -95.97 -101.59 -13.52
C SER A 9 -96.07 -103.12 -13.41
N ASP A 10 -96.28 -103.64 -12.18
CA ASP A 10 -97.25 -104.66 -11.67
C ASP A 10 -97.68 -105.85 -12.58
N ASP A 11 -98.17 -107.02 -12.13
CA ASP A 11 -98.86 -107.39 -10.87
C ASP A 11 -98.94 -108.95 -10.70
N LYS A 12 -99.46 -109.45 -9.54
CA LYS A 12 -100.01 -110.80 -9.18
C LYS A 12 -99.22 -112.08 -9.55
N SER A 13 -98.96 -113.09 -8.70
CA SER A 13 -99.62 -113.74 -7.53
C SER A 13 -100.46 -115.00 -7.84
N THR A 14 -100.82 -115.75 -6.79
CA THR A 14 -101.34 -117.15 -6.73
C THR A 14 -100.32 -118.25 -7.10
N LYS A 15 -100.06 -119.37 -6.39
CA LYS A 15 -100.50 -120.03 -5.11
C LYS A 15 -101.31 -121.33 -5.29
N LYS A 16 -100.76 -122.41 -4.68
CA LYS A 16 -101.42 -123.64 -4.14
C LYS A 16 -101.53 -124.90 -5.04
N GLU A 17 -101.70 -126.04 -4.33
CA GLU A 17 -101.95 -127.44 -4.76
C GLU A 17 -100.88 -128.11 -5.64
N ALA A 18 -100.27 -129.26 -5.28
CA ALA A 18 -100.42 -130.23 -4.18
C ALA A 18 -101.55 -131.28 -4.28
N LEU A 19 -101.45 -132.17 -5.28
CA LEU A 19 -101.93 -133.56 -5.31
C LEU A 19 -100.90 -134.40 -6.10
N GLY A 20 -100.68 -135.71 -5.86
CA GLY A 20 -101.17 -136.54 -4.76
C GLY A 20 -102.20 -137.62 -5.13
N PHE A 21 -101.92 -138.47 -6.12
CA PHE A 21 -102.41 -139.86 -6.32
C PHE A 21 -101.72 -140.45 -7.57
N GLY A 22 -101.56 -141.76 -7.78
CA GLY A 22 -101.92 -142.90 -6.93
C GLY A 22 -101.19 -144.19 -7.36
N ASP A 23 -101.33 -145.26 -6.58
CA ASP A 23 -100.78 -146.60 -6.86
C ASP A 23 -101.60 -147.31 -7.96
N GLN A 24 -100.93 -148.02 -8.87
CA GLN A 24 -101.60 -148.87 -9.86
C GLN A 24 -100.73 -150.06 -10.31
N LYS A 25 -100.90 -151.19 -9.62
CA LYS A 25 -100.51 -152.52 -10.11
C LYS A 25 -101.50 -153.06 -11.14
N CYS A 26 -101.04 -154.05 -11.91
CA CYS A 26 -101.81 -154.96 -12.77
C CYS A 26 -102.56 -154.35 -13.96
N PHE A 27 -101.92 -154.37 -15.14
CA PHE A 27 -102.30 -155.22 -16.29
C PHE A 27 -101.01 -155.39 -17.12
N ASP A 28 -100.32 -156.52 -17.03
CA ASP A 28 -100.56 -157.80 -17.76
C ASP A 28 -99.61 -157.89 -18.97
N ASP A 29 -99.33 -159.11 -19.44
CA ASP A 29 -98.18 -159.43 -20.30
C ASP A 29 -98.40 -159.09 -21.79
N GLY A 30 -97.31 -158.95 -22.58
CA GLY A 30 -97.39 -158.95 -24.05
C GLY A 30 -96.62 -157.85 -24.81
N LEU A 31 -96.07 -156.82 -24.15
CA LEU A 31 -95.17 -155.87 -24.83
C LEU A 31 -93.71 -156.32 -24.76
N SER A 32 -93.28 -156.96 -25.85
CA SER A 32 -91.96 -157.58 -26.08
C SER A 32 -90.78 -156.71 -25.64
N GLU A 33 -89.74 -157.36 -25.08
CA GLU A 33 -88.47 -156.72 -24.73
C GLU A 33 -87.82 -155.97 -25.89
N GLY A 34 -88.02 -156.40 -27.14
CA GLY A 34 -87.50 -155.71 -28.32
C GLY A 34 -87.95 -154.25 -28.39
N VAL A 35 -89.22 -153.97 -28.09
CA VAL A 35 -89.77 -152.60 -28.07
C VAL A 35 -89.17 -151.79 -26.91
N LYS A 36 -89.04 -152.41 -25.73
CA LYS A 36 -88.40 -151.78 -24.56
C LYS A 36 -86.91 -151.49 -24.80
N ASN A 37 -86.22 -152.34 -25.56
CA ASN A 37 -84.83 -152.14 -25.99
C ASN A 37 -84.69 -151.01 -27.03
N VAL A 38 -85.59 -150.91 -28.01
CA VAL A 38 -85.61 -149.78 -28.95
C VAL A 38 -85.78 -148.46 -28.20
N TYR A 39 -86.72 -148.37 -27.25
CA TYR A 39 -86.87 -147.16 -26.44
C TYR A 39 -85.66 -146.89 -25.53
N ARG A 40 -85.00 -147.91 -24.97
CA ARG A 40 -83.74 -147.73 -24.21
C ARG A 40 -82.61 -147.17 -25.08
N LEU A 41 -82.42 -147.70 -26.30
CA LEU A 41 -81.41 -147.20 -27.25
C LEU A 41 -81.75 -145.78 -27.74
N GLN A 42 -83.03 -145.47 -27.95
CA GLN A 42 -83.49 -144.13 -28.30
C GLN A 42 -83.28 -143.12 -27.16
N ILE A 43 -83.49 -143.54 -25.91
CA ILE A 43 -83.14 -142.74 -24.72
C ILE A 43 -81.63 -142.47 -24.71
N GLN A 44 -80.79 -143.48 -24.96
CA GLN A 44 -79.33 -143.31 -24.99
C GLN A 44 -78.84 -142.38 -26.11
N ASP A 45 -79.39 -142.43 -27.34
CA ASP A 45 -79.08 -141.43 -28.39
C ASP A 45 -79.49 -140.02 -27.95
N LEU A 46 -80.69 -139.88 -27.36
CA LEU A 46 -81.19 -138.59 -26.91
C LEU A 46 -80.37 -138.04 -25.73
N GLU A 47 -79.93 -138.89 -24.79
CA GLU A 47 -79.02 -138.54 -23.69
C GLU A 47 -77.64 -138.12 -24.24
N GLU A 48 -77.03 -138.90 -25.14
CA GLU A 48 -75.72 -138.57 -25.72
C GLU A 48 -75.77 -137.30 -26.59
N ARG A 49 -76.88 -137.06 -27.30
CA ARG A 49 -77.14 -135.79 -28.02
C ARG A 49 -77.34 -134.63 -27.05
N LEU A 50 -78.05 -134.84 -25.95
CA LEU A 50 -78.29 -133.84 -24.92
C LEU A 50 -76.99 -133.49 -24.17
N ASP A 51 -76.09 -134.44 -23.93
CA ASP A 51 -74.76 -134.20 -23.36
C ASP A 51 -73.81 -133.52 -24.33
N ARG A 52 -73.84 -133.88 -25.63
CA ARG A 52 -73.17 -133.09 -26.69
C ARG A 52 -73.67 -131.64 -26.72
N TYR A 53 -74.97 -131.41 -26.54
CA TYR A 53 -75.52 -130.05 -26.45
C TYR A 53 -75.14 -129.34 -25.15
N LYS A 54 -75.11 -130.01 -23.98
CA LYS A 54 -74.56 -129.44 -22.74
C LYS A 54 -73.12 -128.96 -22.96
N HIS A 55 -72.23 -129.85 -23.42
CA HIS A 55 -70.83 -129.50 -23.66
C HIS A 55 -70.67 -128.37 -24.68
N LYS A 56 -71.51 -128.30 -25.72
CA LYS A 56 -71.50 -127.16 -26.65
C LYS A 56 -71.98 -125.86 -26.00
N CYS A 57 -72.98 -125.91 -25.12
CA CYS A 57 -73.40 -124.76 -24.31
C CYS A 57 -72.29 -124.32 -23.33
N ASP A 58 -71.64 -125.26 -22.63
CA ASP A 58 -70.52 -124.99 -21.72
C ASP A 58 -69.35 -124.32 -22.46
N GLU A 59 -68.98 -124.85 -23.64
CA GLU A 59 -67.93 -124.30 -24.50
C GLU A 59 -68.28 -122.88 -24.99
N LEU A 60 -69.52 -122.66 -25.44
CA LEU A 60 -70.01 -121.36 -25.88
C LEU A 60 -70.09 -120.36 -24.70
N GLU A 61 -70.48 -120.80 -23.51
CA GLU A 61 -70.45 -119.98 -22.30
C GLU A 61 -69.03 -119.55 -21.92
N VAL A 62 -68.06 -120.47 -21.99
CA VAL A 62 -66.65 -120.14 -21.75
C VAL A 62 -66.15 -119.16 -22.82
N GLN A 63 -66.41 -119.41 -24.11
CA GLN A 63 -66.05 -118.50 -25.20
C GLN A 63 -66.71 -117.11 -25.04
N GLN A 64 -67.96 -117.05 -24.60
CA GLN A 64 -68.66 -115.80 -24.33
C GLN A 64 -68.03 -115.04 -23.14
N LYS A 65 -67.67 -115.73 -22.06
CA LYS A 65 -66.98 -115.14 -20.89
C LYS A 65 -65.58 -114.63 -21.27
N ASP A 66 -64.88 -115.35 -22.14
CA ASP A 66 -63.57 -114.98 -22.68
C ASP A 66 -63.62 -113.78 -23.62
N LEU A 67 -64.60 -113.73 -24.53
CA LEU A 67 -64.82 -112.58 -25.41
C LEU A 67 -65.27 -111.36 -24.61
N PHE A 68 -66.10 -111.55 -23.57
CA PHE A 68 -66.48 -110.48 -22.66
C PHE A 68 -65.29 -109.95 -21.84
N SER A 69 -64.43 -110.82 -21.31
CA SER A 69 -63.24 -110.38 -20.56
C SER A 69 -62.31 -109.56 -21.45
N LYS A 70 -61.98 -110.06 -22.65
CA LYS A 70 -61.20 -109.36 -23.70
C LYS A 70 -61.84 -108.04 -24.14
N TYR A 71 -63.17 -107.99 -24.28
CA TYR A 71 -63.87 -106.74 -24.54
C TYR A 71 -63.70 -105.73 -23.39
N THR A 72 -63.84 -106.16 -22.14
CA THR A 72 -63.68 -105.25 -20.99
C THR A 72 -62.24 -104.78 -20.75
N THR A 73 -61.21 -105.54 -21.15
CA THR A 73 -59.81 -105.04 -21.09
C THR A 73 -59.58 -103.97 -22.13
N VAL A 74 -59.93 -104.23 -23.40
CA VAL A 74 -59.84 -103.23 -24.48
C VAL A 74 -60.67 -101.98 -24.18
N GLU A 75 -61.85 -102.13 -23.55
CA GLU A 75 -62.67 -100.99 -23.16
C GLU A 75 -62.05 -100.18 -22.00
N LYS A 76 -61.36 -100.82 -21.05
CA LYS A 76 -60.57 -100.15 -20.00
C LYS A 76 -59.38 -99.41 -20.61
N GLU A 77 -58.57 -100.09 -21.41
CA GLU A 77 -57.40 -99.53 -22.11
C GLU A 77 -57.80 -98.31 -22.96
N LYS A 78 -58.90 -98.41 -23.73
CA LYS A 78 -59.47 -97.27 -24.46
C LYS A 78 -59.87 -96.11 -23.54
N LYS A 79 -60.49 -96.38 -22.39
CA LYS A 79 -60.83 -95.37 -21.38
C LYS A 79 -59.57 -94.76 -20.74
N ASP A 80 -58.50 -95.53 -20.56
CA ASP A 80 -57.21 -95.08 -20.02
C ASP A 80 -56.47 -94.18 -21.02
N ILE A 81 -56.36 -94.61 -22.29
CA ILE A 81 -55.79 -93.82 -23.39
C ILE A 81 -56.56 -92.51 -23.58
N VAL A 82 -57.90 -92.55 -23.62
CA VAL A 82 -58.73 -91.33 -23.72
C VAL A 82 -58.56 -90.42 -22.50
N ARG A 83 -58.39 -90.96 -21.28
CA ARG A 83 -58.08 -90.15 -20.09
C ARG A 83 -56.66 -89.58 -20.10
N TYR A 84 -55.68 -90.28 -20.66
CA TYR A 84 -54.34 -89.74 -20.87
C TYR A 84 -54.35 -88.61 -21.90
N LEU A 85 -54.91 -88.84 -23.09
CA LEU A 85 -54.99 -87.84 -24.16
C LEU A 85 -55.77 -86.59 -23.73
N LYS A 86 -56.85 -86.73 -22.94
CA LYS A 86 -57.57 -85.56 -22.38
C LYS A 86 -56.74 -84.75 -21.40
N ARG A 87 -55.92 -85.39 -20.55
CA ARG A 87 -55.01 -84.65 -19.66
C ARG A 87 -53.89 -83.96 -20.44
N LEU A 88 -53.33 -84.63 -21.44
CA LEU A 88 -52.28 -84.08 -22.29
C LEU A 88 -52.80 -82.91 -23.15
N LEU A 89 -54.03 -83.00 -23.66
CA LEU A 89 -54.69 -81.91 -24.36
C LEU A 89 -54.92 -80.71 -23.43
N ALA A 90 -55.51 -80.93 -22.25
CA ALA A 90 -55.73 -79.87 -21.27
C ALA A 90 -54.41 -79.21 -20.83
N GLN A 91 -53.36 -80.00 -20.57
CA GLN A 91 -52.03 -79.46 -20.28
C GLN A 91 -51.48 -78.59 -21.44
N LYS A 92 -51.73 -78.97 -22.70
CA LYS A 92 -51.31 -78.16 -23.86
C LYS A 92 -52.20 -76.92 -24.08
N GLU A 93 -53.47 -76.98 -23.71
CA GLU A 93 -54.36 -75.81 -23.65
C GLU A 93 -53.94 -74.85 -22.53
N ASP A 94 -53.45 -75.37 -21.39
CA ASP A 94 -52.87 -74.59 -20.29
C ASP A 94 -51.53 -73.95 -20.71
N ASP A 95 -50.58 -74.73 -21.24
CA ASP A 95 -49.30 -74.24 -21.78
C ASP A 95 -49.51 -73.12 -22.83
N LEU A 96 -50.51 -73.28 -23.72
CA LEU A 96 -50.85 -72.27 -24.74
C LEU A 96 -51.45 -71.01 -24.13
N ARG A 97 -52.25 -71.11 -23.06
CA ARG A 97 -52.80 -69.95 -22.35
C ARG A 97 -51.69 -69.18 -21.65
N ASP A 98 -50.84 -69.85 -20.87
CA ASP A 98 -49.71 -69.24 -20.16
C ASP A 98 -48.77 -68.50 -21.14
N MET A 99 -48.43 -69.12 -22.28
CA MET A 99 -47.63 -68.48 -23.32
C MET A 99 -48.34 -67.30 -24.01
N SER A 100 -49.67 -67.34 -24.15
CA SER A 100 -50.45 -66.23 -24.70
C SER A 100 -50.55 -65.05 -23.74
N GLU A 101 -50.70 -65.30 -22.43
CA GLU A 101 -50.73 -64.27 -21.39
C GLU A 101 -49.36 -63.60 -21.25
N GLN A 102 -48.26 -64.38 -21.33
CA GLN A 102 -46.90 -63.84 -21.41
C GLN A 102 -46.68 -62.96 -22.65
N LEU A 103 -47.18 -63.38 -23.82
CA LEU A 103 -47.07 -62.60 -25.06
C LEU A 103 -47.84 -61.28 -24.97
N VAL A 104 -49.07 -61.30 -24.43
CA VAL A 104 -49.87 -60.08 -24.18
C VAL A 104 -49.17 -59.16 -23.17
N GLY A 105 -48.64 -59.70 -22.07
CA GLY A 105 -47.89 -58.92 -21.07
C GLY A 105 -46.64 -58.26 -21.64
N LEU A 106 -45.86 -58.98 -22.45
CA LEU A 106 -44.68 -58.44 -23.14
C LEU A 106 -45.04 -57.37 -24.17
N GLN A 107 -46.14 -57.56 -24.92
CA GLN A 107 -46.61 -56.57 -25.89
C GLN A 107 -47.13 -55.30 -25.19
N GLN A 108 -47.86 -55.43 -24.09
CA GLN A 108 -48.33 -54.31 -23.27
C GLN A 108 -47.14 -53.52 -22.70
N ALA A 109 -46.18 -54.20 -22.06
CA ALA A 109 -44.99 -53.55 -21.48
C ALA A 109 -44.18 -52.78 -22.54
N LYS A 110 -43.99 -53.36 -23.72
CA LYS A 110 -43.33 -52.72 -24.88
C LYS A 110 -44.08 -51.50 -25.40
N ASP A 111 -45.41 -51.54 -25.42
CA ASP A 111 -46.23 -50.41 -25.88
C ASP A 111 -46.28 -49.30 -24.79
N ASP A 112 -46.26 -49.65 -23.50
CA ASP A 112 -46.12 -48.69 -22.40
C ASP A 112 -44.73 -48.03 -22.39
N GLU A 113 -43.65 -48.79 -22.63
CA GLU A 113 -42.31 -48.24 -22.85
C GLU A 113 -42.29 -47.25 -24.01
N LYS A 114 -42.83 -47.63 -25.18
CA LYS A 114 -43.00 -46.74 -26.33
C LYS A 114 -43.76 -45.47 -25.97
N ASN A 115 -44.93 -45.59 -25.35
CA ASN A 115 -45.76 -44.46 -24.93
C ASN A 115 -44.97 -43.52 -24.01
N SER A 116 -44.15 -44.07 -23.11
CA SER A 116 -43.27 -43.29 -22.23
C SER A 116 -42.17 -42.54 -22.99
N PHE A 117 -41.51 -43.18 -23.97
CA PHE A 117 -40.48 -42.55 -24.79
C PHE A 117 -41.05 -41.51 -25.76
N GLU A 118 -42.21 -41.77 -26.36
CA GLU A 118 -42.92 -40.81 -27.22
C GLU A 118 -43.39 -39.59 -26.42
N LEU A 119 -43.87 -39.79 -25.19
CA LEU A 119 -44.21 -38.69 -24.28
C LEU A 119 -42.97 -37.88 -23.88
N GLN A 120 -41.86 -38.51 -23.49
CA GLN A 120 -40.60 -37.83 -23.18
C GLN A 120 -40.06 -37.04 -24.37
N LEU A 121 -40.09 -37.63 -25.58
CA LEU A 121 -39.65 -36.99 -26.81
C LEU A 121 -40.56 -35.79 -27.17
N SER A 122 -41.87 -35.91 -26.94
CA SER A 122 -42.83 -34.82 -27.13
C SER A 122 -42.60 -33.67 -26.14
N GLN A 123 -42.42 -33.98 -24.85
CA GLN A 123 -42.07 -33.02 -23.80
C GLN A 123 -40.76 -32.29 -24.12
N LEU A 124 -39.71 -33.02 -24.48
CA LEU A 124 -38.39 -32.45 -24.81
C LEU A 124 -38.45 -31.55 -26.06
N ARG A 125 -39.23 -31.95 -27.08
CA ARG A 125 -39.49 -31.11 -28.27
C ARG A 125 -40.24 -29.82 -27.90
N HIS A 126 -41.28 -29.92 -27.06
CA HIS A 126 -42.02 -28.76 -26.57
C HIS A 126 -41.11 -27.83 -25.77
N GLU A 127 -40.31 -28.35 -24.85
CA GLU A 127 -39.32 -27.59 -24.08
C GLU A 127 -38.31 -26.87 -24.97
N PHE A 128 -37.77 -27.52 -26.01
CA PHE A 128 -36.84 -26.89 -26.93
C PHE A 128 -37.49 -25.78 -27.76
N GLN A 129 -38.72 -25.98 -28.23
CA GLN A 129 -39.49 -24.95 -28.93
C GLN A 129 -39.81 -23.77 -27.99
N ASP A 130 -40.20 -24.04 -26.74
CA ASP A 130 -40.40 -23.03 -25.69
C ASP A 130 -39.14 -22.19 -25.42
N LYS A 131 -37.98 -22.85 -25.29
CA LYS A 131 -36.68 -22.18 -25.06
C LYS A 131 -36.27 -21.34 -26.26
N LYS A 132 -36.47 -21.85 -27.48
CA LYS A 132 -36.26 -21.12 -28.74
C LYS A 132 -37.15 -19.89 -28.84
N ASP A 133 -38.43 -20.00 -28.55
CA ASP A 133 -39.39 -18.89 -28.68
C ASP A 133 -39.16 -17.82 -27.60
N LYS A 134 -38.78 -18.21 -26.38
CA LYS A 134 -38.30 -17.29 -25.33
C LYS A 134 -37.08 -16.51 -25.81
N LEU A 135 -36.01 -17.19 -26.24
CA LEU A 135 -34.80 -16.54 -26.78
C LEU A 135 -35.08 -15.67 -28.02
N THR A 136 -36.02 -16.07 -28.87
CA THR A 136 -36.45 -15.28 -30.04
C THR A 136 -37.16 -13.99 -29.61
N SER A 137 -38.04 -14.07 -28.60
CA SER A 137 -38.72 -12.89 -28.05
C SER A 137 -37.75 -11.94 -27.33
N GLU A 138 -36.77 -12.47 -26.59
CA GLU A 138 -35.71 -11.69 -25.94
C GLU A 138 -34.82 -11.00 -26.98
N ASN A 139 -34.43 -11.70 -28.04
CA ASN A 139 -33.66 -11.14 -29.15
C ASN A 139 -34.44 -10.00 -29.85
N MET A 140 -35.73 -10.20 -30.15
CA MET A 140 -36.57 -9.16 -30.75
C MET A 140 -36.74 -7.92 -29.83
N VAL A 141 -36.81 -8.12 -28.50
CA VAL A 141 -36.79 -7.02 -27.53
C VAL A 141 -35.42 -6.32 -27.47
N LEU A 142 -34.31 -7.04 -27.63
CA LEU A 142 -32.97 -6.46 -27.70
C LEU A 142 -32.76 -5.65 -29.00
N VAL A 143 -33.25 -6.15 -30.14
CA VAL A 143 -33.28 -5.42 -31.42
C VAL A 143 -34.08 -4.12 -31.29
N GLY A 144 -35.26 -4.17 -30.65
CA GLY A 144 -36.06 -2.97 -30.37
C GLY A 144 -35.33 -1.94 -29.50
N LYS A 145 -34.63 -2.39 -28.44
CA LYS A 145 -33.80 -1.52 -27.60
C LYS A 145 -32.61 -0.93 -28.37
N LEU A 146 -31.99 -1.71 -29.26
CA LEU A 146 -30.87 -1.25 -30.09
C LEU A 146 -31.34 -0.16 -31.06
N ALA A 147 -32.51 -0.31 -31.68
CA ALA A 147 -33.12 0.72 -32.51
C ALA A 147 -33.34 2.03 -31.72
N THR A 148 -33.94 1.99 -30.53
CA THR A 148 -34.18 3.22 -29.74
C THR A 148 -32.88 3.85 -29.21
N LEU A 149 -31.82 3.07 -29.00
CA LEU A 149 -30.49 3.60 -28.68
C LEU A 149 -29.82 4.27 -29.88
N GLU A 150 -30.02 3.73 -31.09
CA GLU A 150 -29.49 4.32 -32.33
C GLU A 150 -30.23 5.61 -32.71
N GLU A 151 -31.56 5.64 -32.55
CA GLU A 151 -32.37 6.88 -32.66
C GLU A 151 -31.86 7.96 -31.69
N PHE A 152 -31.62 7.61 -30.43
CA PHE A 152 -31.04 8.53 -29.44
C PHE A 152 -29.61 8.96 -29.79
N ARG A 153 -28.80 8.07 -30.38
CA ARG A 153 -27.44 8.37 -30.84
C ARG A 153 -27.46 9.41 -31.96
N VAL A 154 -28.37 9.28 -32.92
CA VAL A 154 -28.57 10.22 -34.02
C VAL A 154 -29.08 11.57 -33.50
N GLN A 155 -30.16 11.59 -32.72
CA GLN A 155 -30.70 12.83 -32.12
C GLN A 155 -29.66 13.60 -31.30
N LYS A 156 -28.80 12.89 -30.55
CA LYS A 156 -27.69 13.50 -29.82
C LYS A 156 -26.67 14.14 -30.76
N GLN A 157 -26.33 13.50 -31.88
CA GLN A 157 -25.39 14.07 -32.86
C GLN A 157 -25.99 15.30 -33.56
N GLU A 158 -27.23 15.24 -34.00
CA GLU A 158 -27.95 16.38 -34.60
C GLU A 158 -27.99 17.59 -33.65
N LEU A 159 -28.36 17.38 -32.39
CA LEU A 159 -28.37 18.43 -31.37
C LEU A 159 -26.97 18.98 -31.07
N THR A 160 -25.94 18.12 -31.06
CA THR A 160 -24.55 18.55 -30.83
C THR A 160 -24.05 19.42 -31.98
N ALA A 161 -24.25 19.00 -33.23
CA ALA A 161 -23.89 19.77 -34.41
C ALA A 161 -24.65 21.10 -34.50
N HIS A 162 -25.93 21.14 -34.11
CA HIS A 162 -26.69 22.38 -34.04
C HIS A 162 -26.16 23.34 -32.96
N LEU A 163 -25.80 22.82 -31.78
CA LEU A 163 -25.15 23.61 -30.72
C LEU A 163 -23.75 24.10 -31.10
N GLU A 164 -23.02 23.37 -31.95
CA GLU A 164 -21.72 23.79 -32.47
C GLU A 164 -21.88 24.90 -33.52
N SER A 165 -22.80 24.75 -34.47
CA SER A 165 -23.13 25.80 -35.45
C SER A 165 -23.64 27.09 -34.79
N LEU A 166 -24.47 27.00 -33.75
CA LEU A 166 -24.93 28.17 -32.99
C LEU A 166 -23.79 28.87 -32.23
N LYS A 167 -22.78 28.14 -31.73
CA LYS A 167 -21.58 28.75 -31.12
C LYS A 167 -20.73 29.44 -32.18
N GLU A 168 -20.54 28.81 -33.33
CA GLU A 168 -19.76 29.39 -34.44
C GLU A 168 -20.37 30.71 -34.92
N GLN A 169 -21.69 30.74 -35.14
CA GLN A 169 -22.43 31.97 -35.48
C GLN A 169 -22.29 33.06 -34.40
N LEU A 170 -22.39 32.68 -33.12
CA LEU A 170 -22.29 33.62 -32.00
C LEU A 170 -20.86 34.18 -31.85
N GLU A 171 -19.83 33.36 -32.06
CA GLU A 171 -18.44 33.82 -32.03
C GLU A 171 -18.10 34.67 -33.26
N GLU A 172 -18.69 34.41 -34.44
CA GLU A 172 -18.52 35.30 -35.60
C GLU A 172 -19.19 36.65 -35.38
N GLN A 173 -20.42 36.69 -34.84
CA GLN A 173 -21.06 37.95 -34.43
C GLN A 173 -20.22 38.73 -33.41
N ARG A 174 -19.52 38.05 -32.48
CA ARG A 174 -18.55 38.72 -31.59
C ARG A 174 -17.39 39.33 -32.37
N ARG A 175 -16.81 38.64 -33.36
CA ARG A 175 -15.70 39.16 -34.19
C ARG A 175 -16.14 40.34 -35.04
N GLU A 176 -17.30 40.25 -35.68
CA GLU A 176 -17.92 41.36 -36.42
C GLU A 176 -18.12 42.58 -35.51
N HIS A 177 -18.76 42.41 -34.35
CA HIS A 177 -19.02 43.50 -33.42
C HIS A 177 -17.74 44.11 -32.85
N GLN A 178 -16.74 43.29 -32.49
CA GLN A 178 -15.44 43.78 -32.03
C GLN A 178 -14.70 44.58 -33.12
N THR A 179 -14.80 44.15 -34.37
CA THR A 179 -14.24 44.85 -35.54
C THR A 179 -14.96 46.17 -35.79
N VAL A 180 -16.30 46.20 -35.67
CA VAL A 180 -17.10 47.42 -35.76
C VAL A 180 -16.73 48.40 -34.65
N ILE A 181 -16.66 47.96 -33.40
CA ILE A 181 -16.25 48.77 -32.24
C ILE A 181 -14.86 49.38 -32.49
N TYR A 182 -13.85 48.57 -32.81
CA TYR A 182 -12.50 49.07 -33.12
C TYR A 182 -12.50 50.09 -34.27
N SER A 183 -13.33 49.88 -35.31
CA SER A 183 -13.46 50.83 -36.42
C SER A 183 -14.11 52.16 -36.00
N LEU A 184 -15.01 52.15 -35.02
CA LEU A 184 -15.69 53.34 -34.49
C LEU A 184 -14.78 54.08 -33.51
N GLU A 185 -14.08 53.38 -32.62
CA GLU A 185 -13.06 53.92 -31.72
C GLU A 185 -11.96 54.62 -32.52
N ARG A 186 -11.41 53.95 -33.55
CA ARG A 186 -10.39 54.53 -34.43
C ARG A 186 -10.89 55.78 -35.15
N LYS A 187 -12.14 55.81 -35.62
CA LYS A 187 -12.75 57.01 -36.23
C LYS A 187 -12.88 58.13 -35.19
N ALA A 188 -13.46 57.84 -34.03
CA ALA A 188 -13.66 58.81 -32.96
C ALA A 188 -12.36 59.46 -32.46
N VAL A 189 -11.27 58.69 -32.35
CA VAL A 189 -9.93 59.23 -32.04
C VAL A 189 -9.43 60.17 -33.13
N LEU A 190 -9.52 59.77 -34.41
CA LEU A 190 -9.08 60.60 -35.54
C LEU A 190 -9.92 61.88 -35.70
N ASP A 191 -11.23 61.81 -35.48
CA ASP A 191 -12.12 62.98 -35.46
C ASP A 191 -11.85 63.90 -34.26
N ASN A 192 -11.56 63.33 -33.07
CA ASN A 192 -11.18 64.11 -31.88
C ASN A 192 -9.85 64.84 -32.09
N ASP A 193 -8.86 64.18 -32.69
CA ASP A 193 -7.56 64.80 -32.99
C ASP A 193 -7.63 65.82 -34.12
N ARG A 194 -8.51 65.63 -35.11
CA ARG A 194 -8.80 66.68 -36.10
C ARG A 194 -9.40 67.90 -35.40
N LEU A 195 -10.45 67.71 -34.60
CA LEU A 195 -11.11 68.81 -33.88
C LEU A 195 -10.18 69.50 -32.86
N ARG A 196 -9.30 68.76 -32.18
CA ARG A 196 -8.25 69.31 -31.30
C ARG A 196 -7.29 70.20 -32.09
N LYS A 197 -6.85 69.76 -33.28
CA LYS A 197 -5.96 70.55 -34.15
C LYS A 197 -6.65 71.80 -34.71
N GLU A 198 -7.89 71.69 -35.17
CA GLU A 198 -8.72 72.81 -35.62
C GLU A 198 -8.90 73.85 -34.48
N MET A 199 -9.28 73.39 -33.27
CA MET A 199 -9.40 74.24 -32.09
C MET A 199 -8.07 74.90 -31.71
N GLN A 200 -6.96 74.16 -31.73
CA GLN A 200 -5.63 74.70 -31.41
C GLN A 200 -5.19 75.74 -32.46
N GLN A 201 -5.50 75.53 -33.74
CA GLN A 201 -5.25 76.50 -34.81
C GLN A 201 -6.09 77.77 -34.62
N HIS A 202 -7.38 77.64 -34.28
CA HIS A 202 -8.23 78.79 -33.95
C HIS A 202 -7.72 79.57 -32.73
N VAL A 203 -7.33 78.89 -31.65
CA VAL A 203 -6.74 79.53 -30.45
C VAL A 203 -5.41 80.20 -30.79
N ALA A 204 -4.55 79.58 -31.59
CA ALA A 204 -3.29 80.17 -32.03
C ALA A 204 -3.50 81.41 -32.91
N ALA A 205 -4.49 81.40 -33.81
CA ALA A 205 -4.87 82.54 -34.63
C ALA A 205 -5.43 83.70 -33.79
N VAL A 206 -6.35 83.41 -32.86
CA VAL A 206 -6.88 84.41 -31.91
C VAL A 206 -5.78 84.98 -31.02
N ALA A 207 -4.83 84.16 -30.55
CA ALA A 207 -3.69 84.62 -29.76
C ALA A 207 -2.65 85.40 -30.60
N ALA A 208 -2.53 85.15 -31.90
CA ALA A 208 -1.72 85.94 -32.82
C ALA A 208 -2.36 87.31 -33.08
N GLU A 209 -3.67 87.35 -33.33
CA GLU A 209 -4.42 88.60 -33.49
C GLU A 209 -4.47 89.43 -32.21
N PHE A 210 -4.67 88.79 -31.04
CA PHE A 210 -4.66 89.49 -29.76
C PHE A 210 -3.29 90.12 -29.47
N ARG A 211 -2.18 89.43 -29.75
CA ARG A 211 -0.83 90.00 -29.68
C ARG A 211 -0.69 91.16 -30.67
N ARG A 212 -0.97 90.96 -31.96
CA ARG A 212 -0.90 92.00 -32.99
C ARG A 212 -1.69 93.27 -32.66
N VAL A 213 -2.88 93.13 -32.05
CA VAL A 213 -3.71 94.26 -31.61
C VAL A 213 -3.18 94.91 -30.33
N SER A 214 -2.60 94.13 -29.41
CA SER A 214 -1.96 94.63 -28.19
C SER A 214 -0.67 95.37 -28.51
N ASP A 215 0.26 94.75 -29.25
CA ASP A 215 1.56 95.30 -29.66
C ASP A 215 1.39 96.63 -30.42
N LYS A 216 0.32 96.77 -31.21
CA LYS A 216 0.00 98.01 -31.94
C LYS A 216 -0.64 99.12 -31.07
N LYS A 217 -1.16 98.80 -29.88
CA LYS A 217 -1.86 99.73 -28.98
C LYS A 217 -1.13 100.00 -27.66
N MET A 218 -0.16 99.19 -27.31
CA MET A 218 0.57 99.23 -26.03
C MET A 218 1.76 100.19 -26.15
N PRO A 219 1.82 101.29 -25.37
CA PRO A 219 2.93 102.24 -25.45
C PRO A 219 4.27 101.61 -25.05
N ASP A 220 5.37 102.01 -25.68
CA ASP A 220 6.73 101.47 -25.49
C ASP A 220 7.20 101.40 -24.02
N THR A 221 6.69 102.28 -23.16
CA THR A 221 6.97 102.27 -21.72
C THR A 221 6.33 101.06 -21.04
N VAL A 222 5.11 100.70 -21.42
CA VAL A 222 4.39 99.52 -20.89
C VAL A 222 4.97 98.24 -21.50
N VAL A 223 5.35 98.27 -22.79
CA VAL A 223 6.05 97.15 -23.44
C VAL A 223 7.38 96.84 -22.74
N ARG A 224 8.20 97.87 -22.44
CA ARG A 224 9.44 97.70 -21.67
C ARG A 224 9.18 97.18 -20.25
N ALA A 225 8.27 97.81 -19.52
CA ALA A 225 7.90 97.37 -18.17
C ALA A 225 7.40 95.91 -18.15
N PHE A 226 6.70 95.44 -19.20
CA PHE A 226 6.29 94.04 -19.31
C PHE A 226 7.47 93.09 -19.61
N HIS A 227 8.40 93.45 -20.49
CA HIS A 227 9.61 92.65 -20.75
C HIS A 227 10.54 92.59 -19.52
N GLU A 228 10.69 93.69 -18.80
CA GLU A 228 11.39 93.78 -17.53
C GLU A 228 10.69 92.91 -16.47
N ASN A 229 9.37 92.98 -16.35
CA ASN A 229 8.60 92.15 -15.42
C ASN A 229 8.73 90.65 -15.75
N VAL A 230 8.59 90.24 -17.02
CA VAL A 230 8.79 88.84 -17.45
C VAL A 230 10.21 88.37 -17.17
N SER A 231 11.23 89.21 -17.39
CA SER A 231 12.63 88.91 -17.05
C SER A 231 12.83 88.74 -15.55
N LEU A 232 12.21 89.60 -14.72
CA LEU A 232 12.25 89.53 -13.26
C LEU A 232 11.48 88.30 -12.73
N THR A 233 10.32 87.96 -13.31
CA THR A 233 9.59 86.74 -12.98
C THR A 233 10.40 85.50 -13.35
N ALA A 234 11.03 85.45 -14.52
CA ALA A 234 11.90 84.34 -14.91
C ALA A 234 13.13 84.22 -13.98
N GLN A 235 13.70 85.34 -13.53
CA GLN A 235 14.75 85.34 -12.50
C GLN A 235 14.24 84.84 -11.15
N LEU A 236 13.07 85.30 -10.71
CA LEU A 236 12.44 84.87 -9.46
C LEU A 236 12.08 83.37 -9.47
N SER A 237 11.59 82.84 -10.60
CA SER A 237 11.35 81.41 -10.77
C SER A 237 12.64 80.59 -10.70
N ARG A 238 13.76 81.07 -11.26
CA ARG A 238 15.08 80.41 -11.11
C ARG A 238 15.58 80.45 -9.67
N LEU A 239 15.43 81.57 -8.97
CA LEU A 239 15.80 81.71 -7.56
C LEU A 239 14.91 80.83 -6.65
N SER A 240 13.62 80.75 -6.93
CA SER A 240 12.67 79.89 -6.22
C SER A 240 12.95 78.39 -6.48
N GLY A 241 13.28 78.02 -7.72
CA GLY A 241 13.75 76.67 -8.06
C GLY A 241 14.99 76.28 -7.27
N ARG A 242 16.03 77.13 -7.31
CA ARG A 242 17.26 76.89 -6.53
C ARG A 242 17.06 76.92 -5.01
N SER A 243 16.12 77.72 -4.52
CA SER A 243 15.73 77.70 -3.10
C SER A 243 14.97 76.43 -2.72
N LYS A 244 14.28 75.78 -3.66
CA LYS A 244 13.64 74.48 -3.46
C LYS A 244 14.66 73.35 -3.52
N GLU A 245 15.55 73.36 -4.51
CA GLU A 245 16.70 72.44 -4.62
C GLU A 245 17.51 72.42 -3.30
N LEU A 246 17.91 73.60 -2.80
CA LEU A 246 18.66 73.72 -1.54
C LEU A 246 17.87 73.29 -0.30
N LEU A 247 16.52 73.35 -0.33
CA LEU A 247 15.68 72.90 0.76
C LEU A 247 15.54 71.37 0.74
N GLU A 248 15.32 70.79 -0.45
CA GLU A 248 15.32 69.35 -0.68
C GLU A 248 16.68 68.74 -0.29
N GLU A 249 17.80 69.32 -0.74
CA GLU A 249 19.15 68.95 -0.28
C GLU A 249 19.30 69.02 1.25
N ASN A 250 18.72 70.02 1.92
CA ASN A 250 18.80 70.15 3.37
C ASN A 250 17.99 69.08 4.12
N GLU A 251 16.81 68.72 3.61
CA GLU A 251 16.00 67.63 4.14
C GLU A 251 16.68 66.28 3.91
N ASP A 252 17.22 66.06 2.72
CA ASP A 252 17.98 64.88 2.31
C ASP A 252 19.28 64.70 3.13
N LEU A 253 19.97 65.80 3.46
CA LEU A 253 21.10 65.80 4.40
C LEU A 253 20.66 65.52 5.85
N ARG A 254 19.52 66.06 6.32
CA ARG A 254 18.95 65.73 7.64
C ARG A 254 18.50 64.27 7.73
N GLU A 255 17.98 63.69 6.66
CA GLU A 255 17.63 62.27 6.55
C GLU A 255 18.89 61.39 6.67
N ARG A 256 19.96 61.72 5.93
CA ARG A 256 21.28 61.06 6.02
C ARG A 256 21.87 61.18 7.42
N GLU A 257 21.82 62.36 8.03
CA GLU A 257 22.31 62.60 9.40
C GLU A 257 21.52 61.77 10.44
N LYS A 258 20.18 61.76 10.37
CA LYS A 258 19.32 60.89 11.20
C LYS A 258 19.58 59.40 10.97
N ARG A 259 19.95 58.98 9.76
CA ARG A 259 20.28 57.58 9.44
C ARG A 259 21.61 57.17 10.08
N VAL A 260 22.68 57.92 9.80
CA VAL A 260 24.03 57.68 10.36
C VAL A 260 24.03 57.77 11.89
N ARG A 261 23.22 58.66 12.49
CA ARG A 261 23.04 58.74 13.94
C ARG A 261 22.49 57.42 14.52
N ARG A 262 21.44 56.84 13.93
CA ARG A 262 20.89 55.53 14.37
C ARG A 262 21.86 54.36 14.12
N GLU A 263 22.56 54.37 12.98
CA GLU A 263 23.57 53.33 12.66
C GLU A 263 24.74 53.36 13.65
N ARG A 264 25.16 54.55 14.08
CA ARG A 264 26.10 54.76 15.19
C ARG A 264 25.54 54.23 16.50
N GLU A 265 24.35 54.65 16.93
CA GLU A 265 23.72 54.21 18.18
C GLU A 265 23.61 52.68 18.27
N VAL A 266 23.18 52.02 17.19
CA VAL A 266 23.11 50.55 17.11
C VAL A 266 24.51 49.94 17.24
N SER A 267 25.49 50.47 16.50
CA SER A 267 26.87 49.98 16.50
C SER A 267 27.56 50.17 17.86
N GLU A 268 27.43 51.32 18.51
CA GLU A 268 27.89 51.58 19.88
C GLU A 268 27.23 50.62 20.89
N SER A 269 25.93 50.32 20.72
CA SER A 269 25.26 49.31 21.55
C SER A 269 25.81 47.89 21.33
N LEU A 270 26.22 47.56 20.11
CA LEU A 270 26.80 46.26 19.75
C LEU A 270 28.25 46.14 20.25
N PHE A 271 29.07 47.17 20.10
CA PHE A 271 30.41 47.24 20.71
C PHE A 271 30.30 47.14 22.24
N SER A 272 29.40 47.90 22.88
CA SER A 272 29.18 47.80 24.34
C SER A 272 28.75 46.40 24.81
N LYS A 273 27.98 45.66 24.00
CA LYS A 273 27.64 44.24 24.24
C LYS A 273 28.83 43.31 23.99
N MET A 274 29.61 43.55 22.94
CA MET A 274 30.78 42.74 22.59
C MET A 274 31.91 42.91 23.62
N THR A 275 32.28 44.14 23.98
CA THR A 275 33.28 44.43 25.02
C THR A 275 32.89 43.81 26.36
N ARG A 276 31.60 43.83 26.75
CA ARG A 276 31.12 43.10 27.93
C ARG A 276 31.31 41.58 27.82
N LYS A 277 31.08 40.98 26.65
CA LYS A 277 31.37 39.55 26.39
C LYS A 277 32.87 39.25 26.40
N VAL A 278 33.71 40.13 25.84
CA VAL A 278 35.17 39.98 25.87
C VAL A 278 35.67 40.00 27.31
N ILE A 279 35.25 40.98 28.12
CA ILE A 279 35.61 41.07 29.55
C ILE A 279 35.10 39.85 30.35
N SER A 280 33.91 39.31 30.06
CA SER A 280 33.46 38.07 30.73
C SER A 280 34.27 36.85 30.30
N ASN A 281 34.62 36.75 29.02
CA ASN A 281 35.42 35.65 28.49
C ASN A 281 36.87 35.72 29.00
N GLU A 282 37.45 36.91 29.08
CA GLU A 282 38.79 37.17 29.64
C GLU A 282 38.88 36.79 31.12
N LYS A 283 37.81 37.04 31.90
CA LYS A 283 37.70 36.56 33.29
C LYS A 283 37.63 35.03 33.37
N VAL A 284 36.90 34.38 32.47
CA VAL A 284 36.87 32.90 32.37
C VAL A 284 38.22 32.34 31.93
N ILE A 285 38.91 33.00 30.99
CA ILE A 285 40.27 32.62 30.55
C ILE A 285 41.26 32.77 31.70
N HIS A 286 41.21 33.84 32.49
CA HIS A 286 42.02 33.97 33.71
C HIS A 286 41.71 32.86 34.73
N GLN A 287 40.43 32.57 35.00
CA GLN A 287 40.05 31.47 35.91
C GLN A 287 40.52 30.09 35.43
N LEU A 288 40.52 29.85 34.11
CA LEU A 288 41.06 28.63 33.51
C LEU A 288 42.60 28.62 33.55
N MET A 289 43.25 29.75 33.31
CA MET A 289 44.71 29.88 33.36
C MET A 289 45.24 29.65 34.78
N GLU A 290 44.60 30.20 35.81
CA GLU A 290 44.93 29.90 37.21
C GLU A 290 44.69 28.43 37.57
N LYS A 291 43.61 27.80 37.06
CA LYS A 291 43.43 26.35 37.21
C LYS A 291 44.52 25.53 36.51
N CYS A 292 44.98 25.96 35.34
CA CYS A 292 46.11 25.31 34.64
C CYS A 292 47.43 25.48 35.41
N LYS A 293 47.70 26.67 35.99
CA LYS A 293 48.84 26.89 36.88
C LYS A 293 48.77 26.00 38.12
N GLN A 294 47.61 25.92 38.78
CA GLN A 294 47.41 25.08 39.96
C GLN A 294 47.65 23.60 39.63
N LEU A 295 47.01 23.07 38.58
CA LEU A 295 47.24 21.70 38.12
C LEU A 295 48.71 21.41 37.76
N GLN A 296 49.52 22.43 37.50
CA GLN A 296 50.96 22.30 37.27
C GLN A 296 51.84 22.50 38.50
N ALA A 297 51.38 23.27 39.50
CA ALA A 297 51.90 23.18 40.86
C ALA A 297 51.77 21.73 41.35
N ASP A 298 50.57 21.17 41.21
CA ASP A 298 50.22 19.80 41.59
C ASP A 298 51.05 18.75 40.80
N LEU A 299 51.07 18.82 39.46
CA LEU A 299 51.82 17.86 38.63
C LEU A 299 53.33 17.87 38.91
N GLU A 300 53.93 19.03 39.16
CA GLU A 300 55.34 19.08 39.56
C GLU A 300 55.57 18.79 41.05
N GLU A 301 54.55 18.85 41.91
CA GLU A 301 54.62 18.29 43.26
C GLU A 301 54.67 16.76 43.18
N CYS A 302 53.78 16.14 42.39
CA CYS A 302 53.87 14.72 42.07
C CYS A 302 55.22 14.35 41.43
N ALA A 303 55.77 15.19 40.55
CA ALA A 303 57.08 14.94 39.93
C ALA A 303 58.27 15.13 40.91
N ARG A 304 58.17 16.05 41.88
CA ARG A 304 59.13 16.19 42.99
C ARG A 304 59.08 14.97 43.91
N ALA A 305 57.90 14.61 44.40
CA ALA A 305 57.71 13.42 45.22
C ALA A 305 58.17 12.14 44.50
N GLN A 306 57.97 12.02 43.18
CA GLN A 306 58.49 10.88 42.39
C GLN A 306 60.02 10.92 42.22
N LYS A 307 60.66 12.10 42.19
CA LYS A 307 62.13 12.23 42.21
C LYS A 307 62.69 11.89 43.59
N GLU A 308 62.10 12.43 44.65
CA GLU A 308 62.46 12.15 46.05
C GLU A 308 62.31 10.67 46.38
N HIS A 309 61.22 10.02 45.96
CA HIS A 309 61.03 8.58 46.13
C HIS A 309 62.06 7.75 45.33
N ARG A 310 62.43 8.15 44.10
CA ARG A 310 63.53 7.53 43.36
C ARG A 310 64.90 7.77 44.00
N GLN A 311 65.11 8.92 44.66
CA GLN A 311 66.35 9.20 45.35
C GLN A 311 66.46 8.37 46.63
N LEU A 312 65.40 8.32 47.45
CA LEU A 312 65.29 7.41 48.59
C LEU A 312 65.51 5.93 48.20
N GLN A 313 65.04 5.48 47.03
CA GLN A 313 65.35 4.15 46.51
C GLN A 313 66.85 3.96 46.21
N LYS A 314 67.52 4.97 45.61
CA LYS A 314 68.97 4.93 45.38
C LYS A 314 69.76 4.98 46.70
N ASP A 315 69.37 5.85 47.62
CA ASP A 315 70.02 6.05 48.91
C ASP A 315 69.91 4.78 49.76
N HIS A 316 68.76 4.09 49.70
CA HIS A 316 68.58 2.78 50.33
C HIS A 316 69.52 1.72 49.73
N VAL A 317 69.66 1.66 48.40
CA VAL A 317 70.63 0.75 47.73
C VAL A 317 72.08 1.14 48.06
N SER A 318 72.39 2.44 48.13
CA SER A 318 73.71 2.95 48.50
C SER A 318 74.06 2.59 49.94
N LEU A 319 73.12 2.74 50.88
CA LEU A 319 73.30 2.39 52.29
C LEU A 319 73.41 0.87 52.50
N LEU A 320 72.74 0.06 51.67
CA LEU A 320 72.95 -1.40 51.64
C LEU A 320 74.36 -1.76 51.14
N ALA A 321 74.91 -1.02 50.17
CA ALA A 321 76.29 -1.20 49.72
C ALA A 321 77.33 -0.67 50.75
N GLU A 322 77.06 0.47 51.39
CA GLU A 322 77.93 1.08 52.40
C GLU A 322 77.96 0.24 53.69
N THR A 323 76.82 -0.29 54.15
CA THR A 323 76.79 -1.25 55.27
C THR A 323 77.37 -2.62 54.90
N HIS A 324 77.65 -2.90 53.62
CA HIS A 324 78.49 -4.03 53.21
C HIS A 324 79.98 -3.65 53.24
N ALA A 325 80.34 -2.49 52.68
CA ALA A 325 81.71 -1.99 52.64
C ALA A 325 82.28 -1.69 54.04
N LEU A 326 81.51 -1.08 54.94
CA LEU A 326 81.91 -0.82 56.32
C LEU A 326 82.16 -2.11 57.11
N ARG A 327 81.42 -3.20 56.83
CA ARG A 327 81.71 -4.53 57.41
C ARG A 327 83.04 -5.09 56.92
N GLN A 328 83.43 -4.83 55.67
CA GLN A 328 84.72 -5.23 55.10
C GLN A 328 85.88 -4.33 55.58
N MET A 329 85.61 -3.05 55.86
CA MET A 329 86.62 -2.09 56.31
C MET A 329 86.86 -2.17 57.82
N GLN A 330 85.82 -2.46 58.62
CA GLN A 330 85.94 -2.77 60.05
C GLN A 330 86.84 -3.99 60.30
N THR A 331 86.77 -5.03 59.46
CA THR A 331 87.71 -6.16 59.51
C THR A 331 89.14 -5.76 59.16
N SER A 332 89.33 -4.85 58.19
CA SER A 332 90.68 -4.40 57.77
C SER A 332 91.36 -3.46 58.77
N MET A 333 90.61 -2.59 59.46
CA MET A 333 91.19 -1.61 60.39
C MET A 333 91.71 -2.24 61.68
N LEU A 334 91.05 -3.29 62.16
CA LEU A 334 91.51 -4.04 63.34
C LEU A 334 92.94 -4.57 63.12
N GLU A 335 93.18 -5.20 61.97
CA GLU A 335 94.53 -5.68 61.59
C GLU A 335 95.58 -4.57 61.44
N GLN A 336 95.18 -3.30 61.30
CA GLN A 336 96.10 -2.20 60.99
C GLN A 336 96.44 -1.36 62.23
N SER A 337 95.51 -1.18 63.18
CA SER A 337 95.86 -0.65 64.50
C SER A 337 96.84 -1.56 65.27
N GLU A 338 96.73 -2.88 65.09
CA GLU A 338 97.67 -3.86 65.66
C GLU A 338 99.10 -3.74 65.08
N ARG A 339 99.27 -3.09 63.93
CA ARG A 339 100.58 -2.85 63.29
C ARG A 339 101.17 -1.50 63.73
N ASN A 340 100.39 -0.43 63.73
CA ASN A 340 100.88 0.91 64.06
C ASN A 340 101.33 1.05 65.54
N CYS A 341 100.69 0.32 66.48
CA CYS A 341 101.14 0.24 67.87
C CYS A 341 102.50 -0.47 68.06
N ALA A 342 103.15 -0.91 66.99
CA ALA A 342 104.50 -1.49 67.00
C ALA A 342 105.53 -0.67 66.19
N GLU A 343 105.17 0.48 65.60
CA GLU A 343 106.06 1.27 64.74
C GLU A 343 106.59 2.57 65.37
N GLU A 344 105.78 3.39 66.08
CA GLU A 344 106.31 4.65 66.66
C GLU A 344 107.06 4.46 67.99
N ASP A 345 106.89 3.30 68.67
CA ASP A 345 107.77 2.81 69.74
C ASP A 345 109.26 2.70 69.31
N TRP A 346 109.57 2.79 68.00
CA TRP A 346 110.93 2.81 67.45
C TRP A 346 111.50 4.20 67.16
N LEU A 347 110.70 5.27 67.20
CA LEU A 347 111.12 6.61 66.73
C LEU A 347 111.44 7.60 67.84
N GLU A 348 111.11 7.29 69.10
CA GLU A 348 111.42 8.15 70.25
C GLU A 348 112.94 8.21 70.55
N ASP A 349 113.70 7.18 70.21
CA ASP A 349 115.14 7.03 70.56
C ASP A 349 116.16 7.77 69.63
N ASP A 350 115.82 8.10 68.38
CA ASP A 350 116.87 8.48 67.38
C ASP A 350 117.41 9.92 67.52
N ARG A 351 116.58 10.89 67.94
CA ARG A 351 116.86 12.30 67.66
C ARG A 351 117.80 12.98 68.66
N ASP A 352 117.84 12.56 69.92
CA ASP A 352 118.70 13.15 70.96
C ASP A 352 120.21 12.98 70.69
N VAL A 353 120.57 11.98 69.89
CA VAL A 353 121.96 11.68 69.51
C VAL A 353 122.54 12.69 68.50
N ARG A 354 121.70 13.40 67.74
CA ARG A 354 122.09 14.04 66.48
C ARG A 354 122.13 15.57 66.56
N GLY A 355 123.32 16.15 66.65
CA GLY A 355 123.53 17.61 66.53
C GLY A 355 124.69 18.16 67.35
N HIS A 356 125.03 17.50 68.46
CA HIS A 356 126.26 17.77 69.22
C HIS A 356 127.54 17.44 68.43
N LEU A 357 127.43 16.74 67.29
CA LEU A 357 128.56 16.18 66.55
C LEU A 357 128.93 16.97 65.29
N GLU A 358 129.56 18.14 65.53
CA GLU A 358 130.73 18.66 64.80
C GLU A 358 130.54 19.12 63.32
N ALA A 359 131.13 20.23 62.84
CA ALA A 359 132.37 20.96 63.16
C ALA A 359 133.71 20.31 62.73
N ALA A 360 133.71 19.04 62.28
CA ALA A 360 134.93 18.27 61.97
C ALA A 360 135.03 17.81 60.49
N GLY A 361 134.40 18.55 59.58
CA GLY A 361 134.32 18.21 58.16
C GLY A 361 135.67 18.20 57.42
N LEU A 362 136.29 17.01 57.36
CA LEU A 362 136.75 16.35 56.12
C LEU A 362 137.30 17.33 55.06
N ALA A 363 138.58 17.70 55.05
CA ALA A 363 139.77 16.93 55.40
C ALA A 363 140.00 15.67 54.51
N CYS A 364 139.78 15.84 53.20
CA CYS A 364 140.45 15.12 52.09
C CYS A 364 140.05 13.65 51.79
N ARG A 365 140.33 13.28 50.51
CA ARG A 365 140.30 11.93 49.85
C ARG A 365 138.94 11.54 49.23
N GLN A 366 138.80 11.05 47.99
CA GLN A 366 139.72 10.69 46.87
C GLN A 366 140.84 9.65 47.16
N ALA A 367 141.04 8.57 46.39
CA ALA A 367 140.32 7.98 45.25
C ALA A 367 140.87 6.56 44.93
N LEU A 368 140.41 5.91 43.82
CA LEU A 368 140.94 4.70 43.13
C LEU A 368 140.55 3.33 43.76
N LYS A 369 140.39 2.19 43.05
CA LYS A 369 140.35 1.85 41.58
C LYS A 369 139.56 0.53 41.33
N SER A 370 139.55 -0.02 40.09
CA SER A 370 138.57 -1.01 39.56
C SER A 370 139.08 -2.45 39.29
N ASP A 371 138.17 -3.44 39.18
CA ASP A 371 137.97 -4.42 38.06
C ASP A 371 137.12 -5.69 38.45
N GLN A 372 136.80 -6.56 37.46
CA GLN A 372 136.28 -7.96 37.50
C GLN A 372 134.74 -8.27 37.30
N GLU A 373 134.43 -9.58 37.13
CA GLU A 373 133.38 -10.28 36.35
C GLU A 373 131.99 -10.55 37.00
N VAL A 374 131.12 -11.28 36.26
CA VAL A 374 129.87 -12.00 36.66
C VAL A 374 128.71 -11.13 37.21
N PRO A 375 127.50 -11.63 37.54
CA PRO A 375 126.73 -12.86 37.16
C PRO A 375 125.25 -12.55 36.78
N LYS A 376 124.34 -13.54 36.93
CA LYS A 376 122.89 -13.37 37.26
C LYS A 376 121.99 -12.75 36.14
N VAL A 377 120.67 -12.57 36.25
CA VAL A 377 119.62 -12.78 37.30
C VAL A 377 118.30 -13.23 36.58
N GLU A 378 117.40 -14.04 37.17
CA GLU A 378 116.10 -13.71 37.82
C GLU A 378 115.16 -12.74 37.05
N ASP A 379 113.91 -12.59 37.54
CA ASP A 379 113.03 -11.42 37.33
C ASP A 379 112.46 -11.13 35.93
N SER A 380 111.41 -10.29 35.76
CA SER A 380 110.32 -9.86 36.67
C SER A 380 109.07 -9.59 35.80
N GLU A 381 107.84 -9.67 36.28
CA GLU A 381 107.12 -8.61 37.02
C GLU A 381 107.14 -7.20 36.35
N LEU A 382 105.94 -6.59 36.30
CA LEU A 382 105.66 -5.13 36.23
C LEU A 382 105.71 -4.30 34.92
N LYS A 383 104.66 -3.48 34.80
CA LYS A 383 104.61 -2.03 34.44
C LYS A 383 105.23 -1.54 33.11
N THR A 384 104.33 -1.12 32.22
CA THR A 384 104.31 0.22 31.57
C THR A 384 102.81 0.54 31.33
N GLN A 385 102.22 1.71 31.58
CA GLN A 385 102.71 3.07 31.82
C GLN A 385 103.55 3.62 30.66
N ASP A 386 102.92 4.28 29.68
CA ASP A 386 103.19 5.72 29.49
C ASP A 386 102.19 6.47 28.58
N SER A 387 101.67 7.58 29.11
CA SER A 387 101.91 8.93 28.60
C SER A 387 102.02 9.19 27.09
N ALA A 388 100.89 9.14 26.37
CA ALA A 388 100.69 9.90 25.12
C ALA A 388 99.38 10.72 25.23
N ALA A 389 99.41 12.03 25.48
CA ALA A 389 99.78 13.10 24.54
C ALA A 389 98.76 13.29 23.39
N VAL A 390 97.94 14.35 23.49
CA VAL A 390 97.81 15.45 22.51
C VAL A 390 96.72 16.45 22.97
N LEU A 391 96.97 17.74 22.77
CA LEU A 391 96.03 18.82 23.08
C LEU A 391 94.96 18.96 21.99
N GLY A 392 93.68 18.82 22.33
CA GLY A 392 92.54 18.98 21.40
C GLY A 392 91.47 19.93 21.93
N LYS A 393 91.61 21.25 21.73
CA LYS A 393 90.61 22.25 22.12
C LYS A 393 89.58 22.49 21.01
N GLY A 394 88.29 22.40 21.35
CA GLY A 394 87.20 22.94 20.53
C GLY A 394 85.82 22.67 21.15
N ALA A 395 84.91 23.64 21.28
CA ALA A 395 85.06 25.09 21.11
C ALA A 395 83.93 25.85 21.84
N ALA A 396 84.21 27.09 22.27
CA ALA A 396 83.27 28.22 22.44
C ALA A 396 82.01 28.07 23.36
N MET A 397 81.45 29.13 23.95
CA MET A 397 81.97 30.45 24.39
C MET A 397 81.03 31.02 25.47
N LYS A 398 81.55 31.96 26.27
CA LYS A 398 80.96 33.19 26.84
C LYS A 398 79.43 33.33 27.08
N ALA A 399 78.94 34.14 28.03
CA ALA A 399 79.48 34.78 29.26
C ALA A 399 78.41 35.74 29.81
N PHE A 400 78.28 35.87 31.14
CA PHE A 400 77.60 36.97 31.86
C PHE A 400 76.06 37.07 31.60
N ILE A 401 75.19 37.52 32.52
CA ILE A 401 75.32 38.15 33.86
C ILE A 401 74.18 37.60 34.77
N PRO A 402 74.21 37.76 36.12
CA PRO A 402 73.36 37.01 37.05
C PRO A 402 72.13 37.77 37.60
N GLU A 403 71.40 37.12 38.53
CA GLU A 403 70.50 37.69 39.58
C GLU A 403 69.18 38.37 39.13
N GLU A 404 68.03 38.26 39.82
CA GLU A 404 67.62 37.43 40.98
C GLU A 404 66.21 36.78 40.77
N ASP A 405 65.95 35.72 41.54
CA ASP A 405 64.68 35.34 42.21
C ASP A 405 63.35 34.90 41.52
N SER A 406 62.67 34.02 42.27
CA SER A 406 61.21 33.77 42.35
C SER A 406 60.42 33.18 41.15
N LEU A 407 60.66 31.87 40.94
CA LEU A 407 59.66 30.77 41.14
C LEU A 407 58.40 30.59 40.22
N TYR A 408 58.16 29.29 39.90
CA TYR A 408 56.95 28.60 39.37
C TYR A 408 56.30 29.04 38.00
N LYS A 409 55.62 28.23 37.12
CA LYS A 409 55.35 26.77 36.88
C LYS A 409 54.06 26.60 36.02
N LEU A 410 53.95 25.91 34.84
CA LEU A 410 54.92 25.21 33.97
C LEU A 410 54.71 25.44 32.42
N LYS A 411 53.93 24.62 31.65
CA LYS A 411 54.03 24.42 30.15
C LYS A 411 52.75 23.85 29.45
N THR A 412 52.80 23.62 28.12
CA THR A 412 52.02 22.62 27.27
C THR A 412 50.48 22.68 27.24
N SER A 413 49.74 22.82 26.11
CA SER A 413 49.82 22.26 24.73
C SER A 413 49.55 20.74 24.61
N PRO A 414 49.02 20.21 23.48
CA PRO A 414 47.97 20.68 22.54
C PRO A 414 46.94 19.55 22.19
N GLY A 415 45.99 19.75 21.24
CA GLY A 415 45.37 18.62 20.50
C GLY A 415 43.81 18.57 20.35
N PRO A 416 43.24 17.61 19.57
CA PRO A 416 41.94 17.79 18.91
C PRO A 416 40.92 16.59 18.91
N GLU A 417 39.75 16.85 18.29
CA GLU A 417 38.79 15.92 17.61
C GLU A 417 38.01 14.78 18.33
N ARG A 418 36.67 14.80 18.07
CA ARG A 418 35.72 13.69 17.75
C ARG A 418 35.70 12.36 18.55
N SER A 419 34.56 12.05 19.21
CA SER A 419 33.51 11.08 18.76
C SER A 419 32.75 10.29 19.86
N SER A 420 31.47 10.01 19.58
CA SER A 420 30.58 8.88 20.00
C SER A 420 30.63 8.22 21.40
N GLY A 421 29.47 8.12 22.08
CA GLY A 421 29.26 7.06 23.09
C GLY A 421 28.06 7.14 24.07
N ILE A 422 26.86 6.70 23.65
CA ILE A 422 25.75 6.18 24.51
C ILE A 422 25.03 7.19 25.46
N GLY A 423 23.73 6.95 25.74
CA GLY A 423 22.84 7.78 26.59
C GLY A 423 22.58 7.20 27.99
N PRO A 424 21.41 7.44 28.66
CA PRO A 424 20.11 7.80 28.08
C PRO A 424 19.28 8.89 28.80
N LEU A 425 18.09 9.17 28.23
CA LEU A 425 16.84 9.59 28.92
C LEU A 425 16.79 10.92 29.69
N LEU A 426 16.13 11.94 29.11
CA LEU A 426 14.89 12.50 29.68
C LEU A 426 14.13 13.39 28.65
N LYS A 427 12.91 13.83 29.02
CA LYS A 427 11.91 14.41 28.11
C LYS A 427 11.95 15.94 28.06
N ALA A 428 11.97 16.53 26.87
CA ALA A 428 11.53 17.92 26.65
C ALA A 428 10.99 18.15 25.22
N THR A 429 9.85 18.81 25.18
CA THR A 429 8.94 19.13 24.08
C THR A 429 9.47 20.01 22.93
N THR A 430 8.82 19.84 21.78
CA THR A 430 8.37 20.88 20.80
C THR A 430 9.31 21.53 19.75
N HIS A 431 8.83 21.39 18.50
CA HIS A 431 8.89 22.31 17.34
C HIS A 431 10.20 22.55 16.58
N LEU A 432 10.21 22.04 15.34
CA LEU A 432 11.11 22.38 14.24
C LEU A 432 10.86 23.82 13.73
N SER A 433 11.90 24.47 13.24
CA SER A 433 11.85 25.83 12.67
C SER A 433 11.29 25.85 11.23
N PRO A 434 10.41 26.81 10.87
CA PRO A 434 9.77 26.86 9.55
C PRO A 434 10.40 27.86 8.56
N PHE A 435 11.69 28.20 8.69
CA PHE A 435 12.38 29.14 7.79
C PHE A 435 13.77 28.66 7.37
N LYS A 436 14.09 28.85 6.08
CA LYS A 436 15.44 28.77 5.51
C LYS A 436 15.84 30.14 4.95
N THR A 437 17.14 30.41 4.88
CA THR A 437 17.68 31.66 4.37
C THR A 437 17.31 31.88 2.90
N GLY A 438 16.62 32.98 2.56
CA GLY A 438 16.44 33.43 1.17
C GLY A 438 15.06 33.91 0.71
N ASP A 439 14.07 34.08 1.60
CA ASP A 439 12.67 34.38 1.20
C ASP A 439 12.16 35.73 1.77
N PRO A 440 11.75 36.72 0.94
CA PRO A 440 11.27 38.03 1.39
C PRO A 440 9.80 37.95 1.87
N GLY A 441 9.60 37.56 3.14
CA GLY A 441 8.27 37.34 3.71
C GLY A 441 7.38 38.59 3.79
N LEU A 442 6.32 38.65 2.97
CA LEU A 442 5.31 39.73 3.02
C LEU A 442 3.88 39.35 2.58
N VAL A 443 3.43 38.09 2.74
CA VAL A 443 2.00 37.71 2.73
C VAL A 443 1.68 36.60 3.75
N PRO A 444 0.80 36.80 4.73
CA PRO A 444 0.26 35.72 5.56
C PRO A 444 -0.74 34.85 4.79
N ARG A 445 -0.55 33.52 4.77
CA ARG A 445 -1.58 32.57 4.30
C ARG A 445 -2.35 31.97 5.49
N PRO A 446 -3.68 31.75 5.41
CA PRO A 446 -4.46 31.13 6.48
C PRO A 446 -4.04 29.68 6.74
N THR A 447 -3.86 29.30 8.01
CA THR A 447 -3.39 27.95 8.38
C THR A 447 -4.37 27.16 9.26
N LEU A 448 -4.98 26.13 8.67
CA LEU A 448 -5.32 24.84 9.33
C LEU A 448 -6.44 24.92 10.39
N LYS A 449 -7.08 23.83 10.86
CA LYS A 449 -6.60 22.44 11.10
C LYS A 449 -7.66 21.38 10.82
N TYR A 450 -7.20 20.13 10.73
CA TYR A 450 -7.99 18.91 10.50
C TYR A 450 -7.99 17.99 11.74
N ASN A 451 -8.99 17.11 11.82
CA ASN A 451 -9.02 15.80 12.50
C ASN A 451 -8.90 15.71 14.04
N HIS A 452 -10.05 15.44 14.67
CA HIS A 452 -10.37 14.22 15.44
C HIS A 452 -11.90 13.99 15.23
N ILE A 453 -12.51 12.81 15.26
CA ILE A 453 -12.15 11.44 15.70
C ILE A 453 -12.56 10.44 14.60
N LEU A 454 -11.84 9.32 14.46
CA LEU A 454 -12.28 8.18 13.64
C LEU A 454 -12.47 6.96 14.57
N SER A 455 -13.73 6.62 14.88
CA SER A 455 -14.08 5.45 15.69
C SER A 455 -15.55 5.05 15.52
N GLN A 456 -15.82 3.77 15.79
CA GLN A 456 -17.13 3.10 15.85
C GLN A 456 -17.91 2.91 14.53
N MET A 457 -17.82 1.65 14.10
CA MET A 457 -18.73 0.81 13.31
C MET A 457 -20.22 1.23 13.28
N GLY A 458 -20.90 0.89 12.19
CA GLY A 458 -22.36 0.68 12.17
C GLY A 458 -22.76 -0.67 12.81
N PRO A 459 -24.00 -1.19 12.57
CA PRO A 459 -24.91 -0.82 11.49
C PRO A 459 -26.41 -0.70 11.89
N LEU A 460 -27.28 -0.55 10.88
CA LEU A 460 -28.74 -0.82 10.86
C LEU A 460 -29.68 0.03 11.72
N SER A 461 -30.66 0.66 11.05
CA SER A 461 -32.09 0.52 11.40
C SER A 461 -33.03 0.91 10.24
N LYS A 462 -34.30 0.54 10.33
CA LYS A 462 -35.35 0.70 9.30
C LYS A 462 -36.55 1.50 9.84
N SER A 463 -37.48 1.89 8.96
CA SER A 463 -38.76 2.57 9.27
C SER A 463 -38.58 4.07 9.61
N THR A 464 -39.41 5.01 9.12
CA THR A 464 -40.88 4.95 9.15
C THR A 464 -41.58 5.69 7.99
N ARG A 465 -42.82 5.22 7.72
CA ARG A 465 -43.98 5.81 7.00
C ARG A 465 -43.94 7.35 6.80
N LEU A 466 -44.50 7.93 5.74
CA LEU A 466 -45.85 7.72 5.14
C LEU A 466 -45.77 7.70 3.59
N GLN A 467 -46.46 6.81 2.85
CA GLN A 467 -47.90 6.80 2.53
C GLN A 467 -48.43 8.10 1.88
N LEU A 468 -48.81 8.05 0.59
CA LEU A 468 -50.14 8.47 0.06
C LEU A 468 -50.34 8.00 -1.42
N HIS A 469 -51.54 7.51 -1.73
CA HIS A 469 -52.22 7.30 -3.03
C HIS A 469 -51.65 6.44 -4.22
N ARG A 470 -52.18 5.20 -4.30
CA ARG A 470 -52.73 4.54 -5.51
C ARG A 470 -54.04 5.25 -5.98
N LYS A 471 -54.67 5.08 -7.17
CA LYS A 471 -54.41 4.48 -8.52
C LYS A 471 -55.51 4.99 -9.52
N PRO A 472 -55.43 4.73 -10.85
CA PRO A 472 -56.46 5.07 -11.87
C PRO A 472 -57.48 3.90 -12.11
N PRO A 473 -58.47 3.94 -13.06
CA PRO A 473 -58.22 3.64 -14.50
C PRO A 473 -59.24 4.18 -15.58
N ALA A 474 -58.93 3.90 -16.88
CA ALA A 474 -59.85 3.59 -18.01
C ALA A 474 -60.80 4.66 -18.64
N THR A 475 -61.30 4.58 -19.90
CA THR A 475 -60.81 4.03 -21.22
C THR A 475 -61.72 4.51 -22.40
N LYS A 476 -61.15 4.73 -23.61
CA LYS A 476 -61.83 4.89 -24.95
C LYS A 476 -62.66 6.22 -25.10
N THR A 477 -63.02 6.76 -26.29
CA THR A 477 -63.15 6.20 -27.66
C THR A 477 -63.04 7.27 -28.80
N ARG A 478 -62.43 6.91 -29.95
CA ARG A 478 -62.67 7.32 -31.39
C ARG A 478 -62.86 8.79 -31.88
N THR A 479 -62.08 9.13 -32.92
CA THR A 479 -62.40 9.91 -34.18
C THR A 479 -62.95 11.34 -34.09
N SER A 480 -62.37 12.36 -34.74
CA SER A 480 -62.36 12.53 -36.22
C SER A 480 -61.53 13.78 -36.65
N SER A 481 -61.62 14.21 -37.92
CA SER A 481 -60.72 15.17 -38.60
C SER A 481 -61.32 16.56 -38.86
N SER A 482 -60.48 17.61 -38.89
CA SER A 482 -60.35 18.56 -40.04
C SER A 482 -59.39 19.74 -39.79
N LYS A 483 -58.96 20.34 -40.90
CA LYS A 483 -58.24 21.62 -41.12
C LYS A 483 -59.07 22.40 -42.17
N PRO A 484 -58.79 23.68 -42.51
CA PRO A 484 -58.02 24.73 -41.82
C PRO A 484 -58.87 26.03 -41.71
N THR A 485 -58.25 27.22 -41.54
CA THR A 485 -58.32 28.39 -42.47
C THR A 485 -57.88 29.70 -41.79
N ALA A 486 -57.11 30.53 -42.52
CA ALA A 486 -56.72 31.92 -42.24
C ALA A 486 -57.17 32.79 -43.46
N PRO A 487 -56.91 34.12 -43.63
CA PRO A 487 -56.00 35.03 -42.91
C PRO A 487 -56.55 36.48 -42.71
N GLY A 488 -55.66 37.46 -42.44
CA GLY A 488 -55.92 38.91 -42.41
C GLY A 488 -55.19 39.58 -41.24
N MET A 489 -54.06 40.32 -41.33
CA MET A 489 -53.57 41.41 -42.21
C MET A 489 -54.19 42.80 -41.95
N LEU A 490 -53.34 43.84 -42.13
CA LEU A 490 -53.52 45.27 -41.80
C LEU A 490 -53.50 45.55 -40.28
N CYS A 491 -52.53 46.23 -39.65
CA CYS A 491 -51.65 47.38 -39.99
C CYS A 491 -52.25 48.76 -39.65
N SER A 492 -51.36 49.67 -39.21
CA SER A 492 -51.57 50.93 -38.44
C SER A 492 -51.97 52.14 -39.35
N PRO A 493 -51.87 53.46 -38.97
CA PRO A 493 -51.45 54.12 -37.71
C PRO A 493 -52.25 55.42 -37.30
N SER A 494 -51.69 56.23 -36.35
CA SER A 494 -51.91 57.70 -36.19
C SER A 494 -53.28 58.17 -35.62
N ARG A 495 -53.54 59.39 -35.10
CA ARG A 495 -52.82 60.64 -34.66
C ARG A 495 -53.87 61.58 -33.96
N THR A 496 -53.63 62.62 -33.13
CA THR A 496 -52.51 63.22 -32.33
C THR A 496 -53.15 64.13 -31.22
N LEU A 497 -52.36 65.01 -30.56
CA LEU A 497 -52.75 66.22 -29.78
C LEU A 497 -53.19 66.02 -28.30
N GLN A 498 -53.14 67.01 -27.39
CA GLN A 498 -52.21 68.15 -27.14
C GLN A 498 -52.52 68.75 -25.73
N GLU A 499 -51.62 69.61 -25.23
CA GLU A 499 -51.69 70.52 -24.04
C GLU A 499 -51.11 69.99 -22.71
N VAL A 500 -50.62 70.79 -21.76
CA VAL A 500 -49.74 72.01 -21.71
C VAL A 500 -49.86 72.61 -20.30
N SER A 501 -48.77 72.61 -19.53
CA SER A 501 -48.53 73.41 -18.30
C SER A 501 -47.12 73.08 -17.79
N VAL A 502 -46.09 73.91 -18.04
CA VAL A 502 -45.72 75.18 -17.36
C VAL A 502 -45.14 74.95 -15.93
N SER A 503 -43.94 75.51 -15.70
CA SER A 503 -43.04 75.33 -14.54
C SER A 503 -43.14 76.56 -13.57
N PRO A 504 -42.18 76.96 -12.66
CA PRO A 504 -40.78 76.54 -12.41
C PRO A 504 -40.43 76.32 -10.89
N PRO A 505 -39.36 76.84 -10.22
CA PRO A 505 -38.39 75.93 -9.57
C PRO A 505 -37.94 76.29 -8.11
N GLN A 506 -37.07 75.47 -7.53
CA GLN A 506 -36.10 75.87 -6.49
C GLN A 506 -34.72 75.21 -6.72
N ALA A 507 -33.67 75.67 -6.04
CA ALA A 507 -32.27 75.45 -6.46
C ALA A 507 -31.24 75.37 -5.31
N SER A 508 -30.06 74.80 -5.65
CA SER A 508 -28.78 74.86 -4.89
C SER A 508 -28.67 73.94 -3.65
N PRO A 509 -27.44 73.66 -3.13
CA PRO A 509 -26.12 74.16 -3.54
C PRO A 509 -25.05 73.08 -3.89
N LYS A 510 -23.84 73.57 -4.22
CA LYS A 510 -22.68 72.84 -4.74
C LYS A 510 -21.83 72.16 -3.64
N GLN A 511 -21.25 71.01 -3.97
CA GLN A 511 -19.83 70.65 -3.75
C GLN A 511 -19.38 69.81 -4.98
N GLY A 512 -18.11 69.72 -5.39
CA GLY A 512 -16.89 70.32 -4.84
C GLY A 512 -15.69 69.38 -5.05
N GLY A 513 -15.15 69.30 -6.27
CA GLY A 513 -14.02 68.41 -6.60
C GLY A 513 -13.27 68.88 -7.85
N SER A 514 -11.94 68.72 -7.87
CA SER A 514 -11.06 69.40 -8.82
C SER A 514 -10.40 68.46 -9.85
N LEU A 515 -10.24 69.00 -11.07
CA LEU A 515 -9.21 68.66 -12.06
C LEU A 515 -7.80 68.92 -11.44
N ASN A 516 -6.63 68.45 -11.89
CA ASN A 516 -6.11 67.78 -13.09
C ASN A 516 -4.65 67.32 -12.73
N PRO A 517 -3.71 66.97 -13.66
CA PRO A 517 -3.76 66.07 -14.81
C PRO A 517 -2.56 65.06 -14.85
N SER A 518 -2.48 64.29 -15.95
CA SER A 518 -1.32 63.63 -16.59
C SER A 518 0.12 63.85 -16.08
N SER A 519 0.92 62.78 -16.16
CA SER A 519 2.13 62.70 -17.01
C SER A 519 2.52 61.24 -17.32
N ASP A 520 3.06 61.01 -18.52
CA ASP A 520 3.89 59.86 -18.88
C ASP A 520 5.28 59.97 -18.16
N GLU A 521 6.32 59.14 -18.32
CA GLU A 521 6.76 58.27 -19.42
C GLU A 521 7.90 57.36 -18.90
N GLN A 522 8.02 56.11 -19.37
CA GLN A 522 9.32 55.55 -19.77
C GLN A 522 9.20 54.27 -20.61
N ALA A 523 10.16 54.08 -21.51
CA ALA A 523 10.10 53.15 -22.63
C ALA A 523 10.77 51.78 -22.36
N GLY A 524 10.56 50.84 -23.30
CA GLY A 524 11.03 49.46 -23.18
C GLY A 524 11.30 48.73 -24.49
N LEU A 525 11.55 49.44 -25.60
CA LEU A 525 12.32 49.03 -26.80
C LEU A 525 12.41 50.20 -27.81
#